data_AF-A0A918WAR7-F1
#
_entry.id   AF-A0A918WAR7-F1
#
_cell.length_a   1.000
_cell.length_b   1.000
_cell.length_c   1.000
_cell.angle_alpha   90.00
_cell.angle_beta   90.00
_cell.angle_gamma   90.00
#
_symmetry.space_group_name_H-M   'P 1'
#
loop_
_entity.id
_entity.type
_entity.pdbx_description
1 polymer ?
#
loop_
_entity_poly.entity_id
_entity_poly.type
_entity_poly.pdbx_seq_one_letter_code
_entity_poly.pdbx_strand_id
1 'polypeptide(L)' 'MTAWRRLRDWTEAGVWPRLHEVLLADLRKAGLLGMDDAAVDGSHVRAFKGGLTPDLRRSTGPVREASTA' A
#
# COMPACT_ATOMS: atom_id res chain seq x y z
N MET A 1 5.26 6.81 -7.86
CA MET A 1 4.53 5.59 -8.24
C MET A 1 4.98 4.48 -7.30
N THR A 2 4.10 3.88 -6.49
CA THR A 2 4.50 2.84 -5.53
C THR A 2 4.44 1.47 -6.19
N ALA A 3 5.37 0.57 -5.83
CA ALA A 3 5.40 -0.80 -6.36
C ALA A 3 4.05 -1.53 -6.18
N TRP A 4 3.37 -1.28 -5.05
CA TRP A 4 2.04 -1.86 -4.77
C TRP A 4 0.96 -1.43 -5.77
N ARG A 5 0.94 -0.16 -6.20
CA ARG A 5 -0.05 0.30 -7.19
C ARG A 5 0.12 -0.45 -8.51
N ARG A 6 1.37 -0.61 -8.97
CA ARG A 6 1.66 -1.36 -10.19
C ARG A 6 1.30 -2.85 -10.06
N LEU A 7 1.60 -3.47 -8.92
CA LEU A 7 1.21 -4.86 -8.65
C LEU A 7 -0.32 -5.02 -8.67
N ARG A 8 -1.04 -4.08 -8.07
CA ARG A 8 -2.51 -4.07 -8.07
C ARG A 8 -3.05 -3.93 -9.50
N ASP A 9 -2.56 -2.96 -10.26
CA ASP A 9 -3.01 -2.74 -11.64
C ASP A 9 -2.73 -3.99 -12.52
N TRP A 10 -1.60 -4.67 -12.31
CA TRP A 10 -1.28 -5.95 -12.96
C TRP A 10 -2.15 -7.12 -12.50
N THR A 11 -2.59 -7.10 -11.25
CA THR A 11 -3.51 -8.10 -10.70
C THR A 11 -4.91 -7.90 -11.27
N GLU A 12 -5.40 -6.66 -11.32
CA GLU A 12 -6.68 -6.29 -11.94
C GLU A 12 -6.70 -6.62 -13.45
N ALA A 13 -5.57 -6.43 -14.13
CA ALA A 13 -5.41 -6.81 -15.53
C ALA A 13 -5.19 -8.34 -15.74
N GLY A 14 -5.13 -9.14 -14.67
CA GLY A 14 -4.93 -10.60 -14.75
C GLY A 14 -3.50 -11.04 -15.14
N VAL A 15 -2.58 -10.09 -15.32
CA VAL A 15 -1.17 -10.37 -15.67
C VAL A 15 -0.47 -11.12 -14.55
N TRP A 16 -0.64 -10.63 -13.32
CA TRP A 16 0.06 -11.21 -12.17
C TRP A 16 -0.38 -12.65 -11.85
N PRO A 17 -1.69 -12.99 -11.76
CA PRO A 17 -2.14 -14.36 -11.54
C PRO A 17 -1.59 -15.35 -12.59
N ARG A 18 -1.65 -15.00 -13.88
CA ARG A 18 -1.18 -15.86 -14.97
C ARG A 18 0.34 -16.07 -14.92
N LEU A 19 1.10 -15.00 -14.68
CA LEU A 19 2.56 -15.09 -14.55
C LEU A 19 2.95 -15.98 -13.35
N HIS A 20 2.26 -15.78 -12.23
CA HIS A 20 2.52 -16.51 -10.99
C HIS A 20 2.26 -18.01 -11.16
N GLU A 21 1.18 -18.40 -11.84
CA GLU A 21 0.88 -19.81 -12.15
C GLU A 21 1.94 -20.47 -13.02
N VAL A 22 2.40 -19.80 -14.09
CA VAL A 22 3.44 -20.33 -14.98
C VAL A 22 4.75 -20.52 -14.22
N LEU A 23 5.15 -19.51 -13.44
CA LEU A 23 6.36 -19.58 -12.63
C LEU A 23 6.30 -20.74 -11.63
N LEU A 24 5.18 -20.90 -10.92
CA LEU A 24 5.00 -22.02 -9.99
C LEU A 24 5.02 -23.37 -10.70
N ALA A 25 4.39 -23.49 -11.87
CA ALA A 25 4.40 -24.72 -12.65
C ALA A 25 5.83 -25.12 -13.05
N ASP A 26 6.64 -24.15 -13.49
CA ASP A 26 8.01 -24.43 -13.92
C ASP A 26 8.95 -24.73 -12.76
N LEU A 27 8.81 -24.04 -11.63
CA LEU A 27 9.56 -24.35 -10.41
C LEU A 27 9.22 -25.75 -9.85
N ARG A 28 7.94 -26.15 -9.92
CA ARG A 28 7.52 -27.51 -9.56
C ARG A 28 8.12 -28.56 -10.48
N LYS A 29 8.07 -28.34 -11.80
CA LYS A 29 8.69 -29.26 -12.78
C LYS A 29 10.20 -29.40 -12.56
N ALA A 30 10.87 -28.31 -12.21
CA ALA A 30 12.30 -28.30 -11.93
C ALA A 30 12.68 -28.93 -10.57
N GLY A 31 11.70 -29.29 -9.73
CA GLY A 31 11.96 -29.80 -8.38
C GLY A 31 12.57 -28.76 -7.44
N LEU A 32 12.48 -27.48 -7.78
CA LEU A 32 13.07 -26.37 -7.02
C LEU A 32 12.11 -25.78 -5.98
N LEU A 33 10.88 -26.28 -5.94
CA LEU A 33 9.88 -25.87 -4.97
C LEU A 33 9.66 -27.01 -3.96
N GLY A 34 10.29 -26.89 -2.80
CA GLY A 34 9.95 -27.72 -1.64
C GLY A 34 8.54 -27.40 -1.17
N MET A 35 7.66 -28.40 -1.14
CA MET A 35 6.27 -28.25 -0.74
C MET A 35 6.03 -28.70 0.70
N ASP A 36 7.09 -29.10 1.40
CA ASP A 36 7.03 -29.64 2.76
C ASP A 36 6.73 -28.55 3.80
N ASP A 37 7.15 -27.31 3.52
CA ASP A 37 6.98 -26.15 4.38
C ASP A 37 6.37 -24.97 3.62
N ALA A 38 5.45 -24.24 4.27
CA ALA A 38 4.86 -23.02 3.72
C ALA A 38 4.95 -21.88 4.74
N ALA A 39 5.54 -20.74 4.33
CA ALA A 39 5.56 -19.52 5.12
C ALA A 39 4.40 -18.59 4.70
N VAL A 40 3.49 -18.31 5.64
CA VAL A 40 2.43 -17.32 5.47
C VAL A 40 2.94 -15.98 6.03
N ASP A 41 3.32 -15.06 5.16
CA ASP A 41 3.71 -13.70 5.56
C ASP A 41 2.52 -12.74 5.41
N GLY A 42 2.22 -12.01 6.47
CA GLY A 42 1.12 -11.07 6.56
C GLY A 42 1.11 -10.37 7.91
N SER A 43 1.70 -9.18 7.98
CA SER A 43 1.69 -8.34 9.18
C SER A 43 0.96 -7.03 8.89
N HIS A 44 -0.27 -6.90 9.42
CA HIS A 44 -1.00 -5.63 9.43
C HIS A 44 -1.10 -5.12 10.85
N VAL A 45 -0.04 -4.48 11.34
CA VAL A 45 -0.01 -3.87 12.67
C VAL A 45 -0.40 -2.40 12.54
N ARG A 46 -1.43 -1.98 13.28
CA ARG A 46 -1.76 -0.54 13.40
C ARG A 46 -0.54 0.19 13.96
N ALA A 47 -0.16 1.31 13.34
CA ALA A 47 0.91 2.14 13.86
C ALA A 47 0.61 2.51 15.33
N PHE A 48 1.49 2.10 16.25
CA PHE A 48 1.37 2.35 17.68
C PHE A 48 1.34 3.85 18.01
N LYS A 49 1.88 4.68 17.12
CA LYS A 49 1.89 6.15 17.23
C LYS A 49 0.99 6.79 16.19
N GLY A 50 -0.30 6.45 16.20
CA GLY A 50 -1.33 7.28 15.57
C GLY A 50 -1.54 8.53 16.41
N GLY A 51 -0.76 9.59 16.16
CA GLY A 51 -0.98 10.89 16.81
C GLY A 51 -2.40 11.39 16.50
N LEU A 52 -3.24 11.45 17.53
CA LEU A 52 -4.50 12.16 17.45
C LEU A 52 -4.21 13.66 17.59
N THR A 53 -4.74 14.43 16.64
CA THR A 53 -4.76 15.92 16.56
C THR A 53 -3.48 16.57 16.01
N PRO A 54 -3.45 16.99 14.74
CA PRO A 54 -2.86 18.28 14.42
C PRO A 54 -3.74 19.33 15.13
N ASP A 55 -3.13 20.08 16.03
CA ASP A 55 -3.61 21.37 16.48
C ASP A 55 -4.28 22.12 15.32
N LEU A 56 -5.49 22.64 15.58
CA LEU A 56 -6.20 23.51 14.65
C LEU A 56 -5.22 24.57 14.14
N ARG A 57 -4.91 24.53 12.83
CA ARG A 57 -4.24 25.63 12.14
C ARG A 57 -4.93 26.91 12.58
N ARG A 58 -4.21 27.79 13.26
CA ARG A 58 -4.69 29.15 13.52
C ARG A 58 -4.89 29.82 12.17
N SER A 59 -6.12 29.86 11.68
CA SER A 59 -6.50 30.63 10.51
C SER A 59 -6.39 32.09 10.88
N THR A 60 -5.31 32.75 10.45
CA THR A 60 -5.27 34.21 10.35
C THR A 60 -6.26 34.62 9.26
N GLY A 61 -7.51 34.84 9.67
CA GLY A 61 -8.46 35.59 8.84
C GLY A 61 -7.94 37.03 8.67
N PRO A 62 -8.16 37.65 7.50
CA PRO A 62 -7.76 39.04 7.31
C PRO A 62 -8.51 39.94 8.31
N VAL A 63 -7.77 40.79 9.01
CA VAL A 63 -8.33 41.91 9.78
C VAL A 63 -9.09 42.79 8.80
N ARG A 64 -10.37 43.06 9.09
CA ARG A 64 -11.15 44.08 8.40
C ARG A 64 -10.74 45.43 8.98
N GLU A 65 -9.95 46.21 8.24
CA GLU A 65 -9.68 47.61 8.60
C GLU A 65 -10.99 48.41 8.58
N ALA A 66 -11.13 49.26 9.59
CA ALA A 66 -12.26 50.17 9.73
C ALA A 66 -12.19 51.27 8.66
N SER A 67 -13.29 51.44 7.93
CA SER A 67 -13.49 52.58 7.02
C SER A 67 -13.67 53.83 7.88
N THR A 68 -12.74 54.78 7.79
CA THR A 68 -12.97 56.15 8.25
C THR A 68 -13.75 56.91 7.17
N ALA A 69 -14.80 57.61 7.60
CA ALA A 69 -15.64 58.49 6.79
C ALA A 69 -14.93 59.79 6.40
#